data_AF-B3Q0J3-F1
#
_entry.id   AF-B3Q0J3-F1
#
_cell.length_a   1.000
_cell.length_b   1.000
_cell.length_c   1.000
_cell.angle_alpha   90.00
_cell.angle_beta   90.00
_cell.angle_gamma   90.00
#
_symmetry.space_group_name_H-M   'P 1'
#
loop_
_entity.id
_entity.type
_entity.pdbx_description
1 polymer ?
#
loop_
_entity_poly.entity_id
_entity_poly.type
_entity_poly.pdbx_seq_one_letter_code
_entity_poly.pdbx_strand_id
1 'polypeptide(L)'
;MVTISTRVRKLDGLLAITEKYPSVFCSVGTHPNNAGDELDIQTEDLVRLANAHQKVVAIGEAGLDYFYDTQKPEDQQTGFRRHIAAARETQLPLVIHSRSADEDMASILTEETGKGAFPFILHCFSAGPELARTGAELGGYISFSGILTFPKSEELREIAKTVPHERLLVETDAPYLAPKRWRGKRNEPSYVVNTAEVLAETIGISYAEIARITTENALRLFSKMPRI
;
A
#
# COMPACT_ATOMS: atom_id res chain seq x y z
N MET A 1 -2.31 11.54 -6.04
CA MET A 1 -2.43 11.02 -4.65
C MET A 1 -3.54 9.98 -4.62
N VAL A 2 -3.36 8.91 -3.86
CA VAL A 2 -4.40 7.88 -3.66
C VAL A 2 -4.86 7.94 -2.21
N THR A 3 -6.15 8.17 -1.98
CA THR A 3 -6.78 8.01 -0.67
C THR A 3 -7.25 6.56 -0.51
N ILE A 4 -6.98 5.97 0.65
CA ILE A 4 -7.09 4.53 0.81
C ILE A 4 -8.42 4.16 1.49
N SER A 5 -9.10 3.17 0.93
CA SER A 5 -10.31 2.57 1.52
C SER A 5 -9.92 1.62 2.65
N THR A 6 -10.65 1.69 3.76
CA THR A 6 -10.53 0.70 4.85
C THR A 6 -11.78 -0.16 5.02
N ARG A 7 -12.90 0.22 4.37
CA ARG A 7 -14.18 -0.49 4.36
C ARG A 7 -14.88 -0.27 3.03
N VAL A 8 -15.29 -1.34 2.38
CA VAL A 8 -16.00 -1.28 1.09
C VAL A 8 -17.31 -0.52 1.22
N ARG A 9 -18.04 -0.71 2.32
CA ARG A 9 -19.32 -0.02 2.60
C ARG A 9 -19.18 1.49 2.79
N LYS A 10 -17.97 2.04 2.86
CA LYS A 10 -17.71 3.49 3.00
C LYS A 10 -17.16 4.13 1.72
N LEU A 11 -17.19 3.42 0.58
CA LEU A 11 -16.62 3.89 -0.68
C LEU A 11 -17.20 5.25 -1.13
N ASP A 12 -18.50 5.48 -0.96
CA ASP A 12 -19.15 6.74 -1.38
C ASP A 12 -18.54 7.97 -0.71
N GLY A 13 -18.19 7.87 0.58
CA GLY A 13 -17.52 8.96 1.30
C GLY A 13 -16.11 9.24 0.77
N LEU A 14 -15.44 8.19 0.29
CA LEU A 14 -14.11 8.29 -0.33
C LEU A 14 -14.19 8.91 -1.73
N LEU A 15 -15.16 8.49 -2.54
CA LEU A 15 -15.43 9.04 -3.86
C LEU A 15 -15.74 10.54 -3.79
N ALA A 16 -16.55 10.97 -2.82
CA ALA A 16 -16.85 12.38 -2.59
C ALA A 16 -15.60 13.24 -2.32
N ILE A 17 -14.51 12.68 -1.81
CA ILE A 17 -13.22 13.38 -1.68
C ILE A 17 -12.54 13.50 -3.05
N THR A 18 -12.55 12.42 -3.84
CA THR A 18 -11.91 12.38 -5.18
C THR A 18 -12.56 13.32 -6.19
N GLU A 19 -13.86 13.60 -6.02
CA GLU A 19 -14.61 14.55 -6.86
C GLU A 19 -14.21 16.00 -6.60
N LYS A 20 -13.81 16.33 -5.37
CA LYS A 20 -13.37 17.68 -4.99
C LYS A 20 -11.99 18.03 -5.53
N TYR A 21 -11.14 17.03 -5.79
CA TYR A 21 -9.74 17.24 -6.13
C TYR A 21 -9.35 16.41 -7.37
N PRO A 22 -9.04 17.05 -8.51
CA PRO A 22 -8.65 16.34 -9.74
C PRO A 22 -7.48 15.38 -9.57
N SER A 23 -6.50 15.72 -8.71
CA SER A 23 -5.29 14.93 -8.45
C SER A 23 -5.44 13.85 -7.37
N VAL A 24 -6.66 13.64 -6.85
CA VAL A 24 -6.96 12.63 -5.84
C VAL A 24 -7.78 11.50 -6.46
N PHE A 25 -7.31 10.28 -6.23
CA PHE A 25 -7.90 9.00 -6.63
C PHE A 25 -8.12 8.17 -5.38
N CYS A 26 -8.80 7.03 -5.49
CA CYS A 26 -9.03 6.14 -4.36
C CYS A 26 -8.83 4.67 -4.69
N SER A 27 -8.66 3.87 -3.65
CA SER A 27 -8.79 2.42 -3.72
C SER A 27 -10.19 1.96 -3.25
N VAL A 28 -10.52 0.69 -3.46
CA VAL A 28 -11.68 0.04 -2.86
C VAL A 28 -11.26 -1.28 -2.18
N GLY A 29 -11.61 -1.44 -0.91
CA GLY A 29 -11.27 -2.65 -0.16
C GLY A 29 -11.54 -2.54 1.34
N THR A 30 -11.31 -3.67 2.02
CA THR A 30 -11.55 -3.90 3.44
C THR A 30 -10.23 -4.17 4.16
N HIS A 31 -9.84 -3.25 5.03
CA HIS A 31 -8.64 -3.36 5.86
C HIS A 31 -8.75 -4.59 6.79
N PRO A 32 -7.65 -5.31 7.10
CA PRO A 32 -7.66 -6.51 7.96
C PRO A 32 -8.43 -6.35 9.28
N ASN A 33 -8.23 -5.23 10.01
CA ASN A 33 -8.98 -4.89 11.22
C ASN A 33 -10.52 -4.74 11.07
N ASN A 34 -11.04 -4.76 9.84
CA ASN A 34 -12.47 -4.75 9.54
C ASN A 34 -12.93 -6.03 8.81
N ALA A 35 -12.07 -7.04 8.64
CA ALA A 35 -12.32 -8.18 7.76
C ALA A 35 -13.59 -8.97 8.13
N GLY A 36 -13.80 -9.27 9.43
CA GLY A 36 -14.98 -9.98 9.91
C GLY A 36 -16.29 -9.22 9.71
N ASP A 37 -16.26 -7.89 9.60
CA ASP A 37 -17.46 -7.06 9.37
C ASP A 37 -17.98 -7.14 7.93
N GLU A 38 -17.12 -7.51 6.96
CA GLU A 38 -17.39 -7.43 5.52
C GLU A 38 -17.12 -8.77 4.79
N LEU A 39 -17.24 -9.91 5.48
CA LEU A 39 -17.09 -11.26 4.89
C LEU A 39 -18.17 -11.61 3.85
N ASP A 40 -19.26 -10.85 3.78
CA ASP A 40 -20.25 -10.93 2.72
C ASP A 40 -19.76 -10.34 1.40
N ILE A 41 -18.77 -9.44 1.41
CA ILE A 41 -18.19 -8.87 0.20
C ILE A 41 -17.38 -9.94 -0.54
N GLN A 42 -17.78 -10.24 -1.77
CA GLN A 42 -17.12 -11.22 -2.64
C GLN A 42 -16.15 -10.55 -3.62
N THR A 43 -15.35 -11.37 -4.29
CA THR A 43 -14.43 -10.92 -5.35
C THR A 43 -15.16 -10.13 -6.42
N GLU A 44 -16.33 -10.59 -6.85
CA GLU A 44 -17.13 -10.00 -7.92
C GLU A 44 -17.62 -8.58 -7.54
N ASP A 45 -17.90 -8.34 -6.26
CA ASP A 45 -18.26 -7.00 -5.76
C ASP A 45 -17.09 -6.03 -5.87
N LEU A 46 -15.90 -6.46 -5.47
CA LEU A 46 -14.68 -5.65 -5.58
C LEU A 46 -14.38 -5.32 -7.05
N VAL A 47 -14.47 -6.30 -7.95
CA VAL A 47 -14.27 -6.12 -9.39
C VAL A 47 -15.30 -5.14 -9.97
N ARG A 48 -16.58 -5.30 -9.61
CA ARG A 48 -17.65 -4.39 -10.05
C ARG A 48 -17.39 -2.97 -9.58
N LEU A 49 -17.07 -2.76 -8.30
CA LEU A 49 -16.82 -1.44 -7.73
C LEU A 49 -15.56 -0.79 -8.31
N ALA A 50 -14.50 -1.55 -8.53
CA ALA A 50 -13.25 -1.05 -9.10
C ALA A 50 -13.40 -0.56 -10.56
N ASN A 51 -14.39 -1.11 -11.27
CA ASN A 51 -14.75 -0.70 -12.62
C ASN A 51 -15.87 0.35 -12.67
N ALA A 52 -16.55 0.61 -11.55
CA ALA A 52 -17.70 1.51 -11.50
C ALA A 52 -17.31 2.99 -11.66
N HIS A 53 -16.07 3.38 -11.33
CA HIS A 53 -15.66 4.78 -11.34
C HIS A 53 -14.19 4.98 -11.75
N GLN A 54 -13.92 6.02 -12.55
CA GLN A 54 -12.57 6.31 -13.07
C GLN A 54 -11.58 6.70 -11.97
N LYS A 55 -12.07 7.24 -10.85
CA LYS A 55 -11.23 7.58 -9.69
C LYS A 55 -10.82 6.37 -8.86
N VAL A 56 -11.39 5.19 -9.08
CA VAL A 56 -10.94 3.95 -8.42
C VAL A 56 -9.78 3.36 -9.22
N VAL A 57 -8.59 3.42 -8.63
CA VAL A 57 -7.31 3.09 -9.29
C VAL A 57 -6.55 1.94 -8.63
N ALA A 58 -7.12 1.35 -7.57
CA ALA A 58 -6.48 0.29 -6.80
C ALA A 58 -7.53 -0.55 -6.04
N ILE A 59 -7.15 -1.77 -5.68
CA ILE A 59 -7.86 -2.62 -4.73
C ILE A 59 -7.18 -2.48 -3.37
N GLY A 60 -7.93 -2.60 -2.28
CA GLY A 60 -7.43 -2.49 -0.91
C GLY A 60 -7.83 -1.17 -0.25
N GLU A 61 -7.35 -0.88 0.96
CA GLU A 61 -6.38 -1.64 1.74
C GLU A 61 -6.91 -3.02 2.14
N ALA A 62 -6.09 -4.05 2.00
CA ALA A 62 -6.37 -5.40 2.48
C ALA A 62 -5.05 -6.07 2.88
N GLY A 63 -5.09 -7.15 3.65
CA GLY A 63 -3.87 -7.83 4.08
C GLY A 63 -4.03 -8.45 5.45
N LEU A 64 -2.97 -8.43 6.25
CA LEU A 64 -2.91 -9.08 7.56
C LEU A 64 -2.38 -8.12 8.64
N ASP A 65 -3.08 -8.03 9.76
CA ASP A 65 -2.69 -7.31 10.97
C ASP A 65 -2.93 -8.20 12.19
N TYR A 66 -1.86 -8.85 12.64
CA TYR A 66 -1.90 -9.71 13.83
C TYR A 66 -1.50 -8.97 15.11
N PHE A 67 -1.31 -7.64 15.03
CA PHE A 67 -0.89 -6.84 16.19
C PHE A 67 -2.07 -6.46 17.08
N TYR A 68 -3.21 -6.07 16.51
CA TYR A 68 -4.33 -5.51 17.28
C TYR A 68 -5.39 -6.53 17.75
N ASP A 69 -5.28 -7.81 17.38
CA ASP A 69 -6.23 -8.90 17.72
C ASP A 69 -7.71 -8.47 17.63
N THR A 70 -8.05 -7.70 16.59
CA THR A 70 -9.40 -7.14 16.40
C THR A 70 -10.31 -8.07 15.60
N GLN A 71 -9.71 -8.96 14.81
CA GLN A 71 -10.39 -9.85 13.86
C GLN A 71 -9.65 -11.18 13.85
N LYS A 72 -10.37 -12.27 13.59
CA LYS A 72 -9.76 -13.61 13.50
C LYS A 72 -8.79 -13.68 12.33
N PRO A 73 -7.61 -14.30 12.46
CA PRO A 73 -6.67 -14.45 11.36
C PRO A 73 -7.31 -15.05 10.10
N GLU A 74 -8.22 -16.01 10.25
CA GLU A 74 -8.91 -16.68 9.14
C GLU A 74 -9.80 -15.72 8.33
N ASP A 75 -10.45 -14.77 9.02
CA ASP A 75 -11.30 -13.76 8.38
C ASP A 75 -10.44 -12.77 7.58
N GLN A 76 -9.29 -12.37 8.13
CA GLN A 76 -8.31 -11.51 7.44
C GLN A 76 -7.75 -12.21 6.19
N GLN A 77 -7.34 -13.48 6.31
CA GLN A 77 -6.82 -14.26 5.18
C GLN A 77 -7.87 -14.50 4.09
N THR A 78 -9.13 -14.73 4.48
CA THR A 78 -10.25 -14.88 3.55
C THR A 78 -10.49 -13.57 2.78
N GLY A 79 -10.59 -12.45 3.50
CA GLY A 79 -10.71 -11.13 2.90
C GLY A 79 -9.55 -10.82 1.95
N PHE A 80 -8.31 -11.03 2.41
CA PHE A 80 -7.11 -10.77 1.63
C PHE A 80 -7.07 -11.55 0.31
N ARG A 81 -7.39 -12.86 0.32
CA ARG A 81 -7.44 -13.68 -0.90
C ARG A 81 -8.49 -13.21 -1.91
N ARG A 82 -9.66 -12.76 -1.45
CA ARG A 82 -10.67 -12.16 -2.34
C ARG A 82 -10.18 -10.87 -2.99
N HIS A 83 -9.47 -10.03 -2.23
CA HIS A 83 -8.86 -8.82 -2.77
C HIS A 83 -7.74 -9.13 -3.77
N ILE A 84 -6.94 -10.17 -3.53
CA ILE A 84 -5.94 -10.66 -4.49
C ILE A 84 -6.61 -11.14 -5.78
N ALA A 85 -7.67 -11.94 -5.67
CA ALA A 85 -8.42 -12.40 -6.84
C ALA A 85 -8.98 -11.21 -7.65
N ALA A 86 -9.55 -10.19 -6.97
CA ALA A 86 -10.05 -8.99 -7.62
C ALA A 86 -8.93 -8.16 -8.29
N ALA A 87 -7.76 -8.04 -7.66
CA ALA A 87 -6.59 -7.38 -8.24
C ALA A 87 -6.08 -8.13 -9.48
N ARG A 88 -6.09 -9.47 -9.45
CA ARG A 88 -5.72 -10.32 -10.60
C ARG A 88 -6.70 -10.15 -11.76
N GLU A 89 -8.00 -10.11 -11.50
CA GLU A 89 -9.02 -9.94 -12.55
C GLU A 89 -9.01 -8.52 -13.15
N THR A 90 -8.84 -7.50 -12.32
CA THR A 90 -8.90 -6.09 -12.76
C THR A 90 -7.55 -5.56 -13.27
N GLN A 91 -6.45 -6.25 -12.91
CA GLN A 91 -5.07 -5.75 -13.06
C GLN A 91 -4.84 -4.38 -12.41
N LEU A 92 -5.67 -4.03 -11.43
CA LEU A 92 -5.43 -2.89 -10.56
C LEU A 92 -4.50 -3.28 -9.42
N PRO A 93 -3.60 -2.38 -8.99
CA PRO A 93 -2.68 -2.69 -7.91
C PRO A 93 -3.44 -2.95 -6.60
N LEU A 94 -3.04 -4.02 -5.91
CA LEU A 94 -3.47 -4.27 -4.54
C LEU A 94 -2.61 -3.50 -3.54
N VAL A 95 -3.24 -2.67 -2.71
CA VAL A 95 -2.62 -1.98 -1.58
C VAL A 95 -2.65 -2.90 -0.37
N ILE A 96 -1.48 -3.41 0.02
CA ILE A 96 -1.33 -4.48 1.01
C ILE A 96 -0.81 -3.96 2.34
N HIS A 97 -1.61 -4.15 3.38
CA HIS A 97 -1.21 -3.96 4.77
C HIS A 97 -0.59 -5.23 5.33
N SER A 98 0.56 -5.12 5.96
CA SER A 98 1.16 -6.24 6.69
C SER A 98 1.70 -5.77 8.03
N ARG A 99 1.25 -6.40 9.11
CA ARG A 99 1.78 -6.12 10.45
C ARG A 99 1.82 -7.38 11.30
N SER A 100 3.02 -7.73 11.78
CA SER A 100 3.24 -8.92 12.61
C SER A 100 2.77 -10.22 11.96
N ALA A 101 2.83 -10.30 10.63
CA ALA A 101 2.24 -11.39 9.83
C ALA A 101 3.14 -11.80 8.66
N ASP A 102 4.45 -11.58 8.77
CA ASP A 102 5.42 -11.67 7.68
C ASP A 102 5.44 -13.04 6.98
N GLU A 103 5.43 -14.12 7.75
CA GLU A 103 5.47 -15.50 7.23
C GLU A 103 4.21 -15.83 6.43
N ASP A 104 3.02 -15.57 7.01
CA ASP A 104 1.74 -15.78 6.33
C ASP A 104 1.64 -14.87 5.10
N MET A 105 2.01 -13.60 5.21
CA MET A 105 1.99 -12.66 4.09
C MET A 105 2.84 -13.16 2.91
N ALA A 106 4.08 -13.59 3.17
CA ALA A 106 4.96 -14.13 2.14
C ALA A 106 4.40 -15.42 1.52
N SER A 107 3.86 -16.33 2.36
CA SER A 107 3.25 -17.58 1.92
C SER A 107 2.06 -17.34 0.99
N ILE A 108 1.12 -16.47 1.40
CA ILE A 108 -0.08 -16.15 0.62
C ILE A 108 0.29 -15.48 -0.70
N LEU A 109 1.20 -14.50 -0.67
CA LEU A 109 1.63 -13.80 -1.89
C LEU A 109 2.29 -14.75 -2.89
N THR A 110 3.13 -15.67 -2.40
CA THR A 110 3.80 -16.67 -3.24
C THR A 110 2.78 -17.64 -3.85
N GLU A 111 1.89 -18.20 -3.03
CA GLU A 111 0.83 -19.11 -3.47
C GLU A 111 -0.07 -18.46 -4.53
N GLU A 112 -0.55 -17.25 -4.25
CA GLU A 112 -1.47 -16.55 -5.13
C GLU A 112 -0.81 -16.03 -6.40
N THR A 113 0.46 -15.61 -6.35
CA THR A 113 1.19 -15.24 -7.57
C THR A 113 1.40 -16.46 -8.47
N GLY A 114 1.59 -17.65 -7.89
CA GLY A 114 1.64 -18.93 -8.61
C GLY A 114 0.36 -19.27 -9.38
N LYS A 115 -0.79 -18.70 -9.00
CA LYS A 115 -2.08 -18.83 -9.71
C LYS A 115 -2.27 -17.81 -10.83
N GLY A 116 -1.39 -16.82 -10.92
CA GLY A 116 -1.42 -15.75 -11.91
C GLY A 116 -1.00 -14.42 -11.29
N ALA A 117 -0.15 -13.68 -12.01
CA ALA A 117 0.40 -12.42 -11.55
C ALA A 117 -0.66 -11.33 -11.37
N PHE A 118 -0.46 -10.50 -10.36
CA PHE A 118 -1.24 -9.30 -10.07
C PHE A 118 -0.31 -8.20 -9.55
N PRO A 119 -0.54 -6.93 -9.90
CA PRO A 119 0.26 -5.83 -9.37
C PRO A 119 -0.08 -5.59 -7.90
N PHE A 120 0.92 -5.26 -7.08
CA PHE A 120 0.69 -4.92 -5.67
C PHE A 120 1.77 -4.01 -5.10
N ILE A 121 1.45 -3.42 -3.96
CA ILE A 121 2.31 -2.58 -3.13
C ILE A 121 2.19 -3.04 -1.69
N LEU A 122 3.32 -3.33 -1.04
CA LEU A 122 3.41 -3.42 0.41
C LEU A 122 3.50 -1.99 0.95
N HIS A 123 2.36 -1.44 1.36
CA HIS A 123 2.31 -0.06 1.86
C HIS A 123 2.78 0.00 3.31
N CYS A 124 3.19 1.20 3.70
CA CYS A 124 3.72 1.54 5.01
C CYS A 124 4.69 0.46 5.54
N PHE A 125 5.63 0.04 4.69
CA PHE A 125 6.45 -1.14 4.96
C PHE A 125 7.20 -1.00 6.29
N SER A 126 6.96 -1.95 7.19
CA SER A 126 7.62 -2.04 8.50
C SER A 126 7.91 -3.50 8.91
N ALA A 127 7.96 -4.40 7.92
CA ALA A 127 8.21 -5.83 8.10
C ALA A 127 9.70 -6.16 7.94
N GLY A 128 10.06 -7.43 8.11
CA GLY A 128 11.43 -7.91 8.03
C GLY A 128 11.98 -8.01 6.59
N PRO A 129 13.31 -8.21 6.44
CA PRO A 129 13.99 -8.27 5.15
C PRO A 129 13.47 -9.39 4.24
N GLU A 130 13.01 -10.50 4.82
CA GLU A 130 12.49 -11.66 4.07
C GLU A 130 11.20 -11.32 3.30
N LEU A 131 10.29 -10.55 3.91
CA LEU A 131 9.07 -10.11 3.23
C LEU A 131 9.37 -9.05 2.17
N ALA A 132 10.32 -8.13 2.43
CA ALA A 132 10.77 -7.18 1.40
C ALA A 132 11.32 -7.88 0.17
N ARG A 133 12.19 -8.89 0.38
CA ARG A 133 12.78 -9.70 -0.69
C ARG A 133 11.71 -10.44 -1.48
N THR A 134 10.83 -11.17 -0.78
CA THR A 134 9.70 -11.88 -1.41
C THR A 134 8.83 -10.92 -2.23
N GLY A 135 8.46 -9.77 -1.66
CA GLY A 135 7.66 -8.76 -2.36
C GLY A 135 8.32 -8.25 -3.63
N ALA A 136 9.62 -7.96 -3.59
CA ALA A 136 10.38 -7.50 -4.75
C ALA A 136 10.54 -8.59 -5.83
N GLU A 137 10.82 -9.84 -5.43
CA GLU A 137 10.97 -11.00 -6.34
C GLU A 137 9.67 -11.31 -7.08
N LEU A 138 8.52 -11.14 -6.42
CA LEU A 138 7.19 -11.31 -7.02
C LEU A 138 6.76 -10.09 -7.87
N GLY A 139 7.62 -9.07 -8.00
CA GLY A 139 7.36 -7.88 -8.82
C GLY A 139 6.50 -6.81 -8.14
N GLY A 140 6.32 -6.89 -6.83
CA GLY A 140 5.64 -5.89 -6.00
C GLY A 140 6.48 -4.63 -5.76
N TYR A 141 5.80 -3.59 -5.29
CA TYR A 141 6.42 -2.34 -4.88
C TYR A 141 6.51 -2.27 -3.35
N ILE A 142 7.56 -1.64 -2.84
CA ILE A 142 7.77 -1.43 -1.40
C ILE A 142 7.68 0.06 -1.13
N SER A 143 6.74 0.46 -0.27
CA SER A 143 6.49 1.86 0.03
C SER A 143 6.87 2.20 1.46
N PHE A 144 7.62 3.28 1.60
CA PHE A 144 8.11 3.75 2.89
C PHE A 144 7.31 4.98 3.33
N SER A 145 6.88 4.96 4.59
CA SER A 145 6.19 6.09 5.24
C SER A 145 7.16 6.92 6.09
N GLY A 146 6.64 7.87 6.87
CA GLY A 146 7.44 8.67 7.81
C GLY A 146 8.23 7.86 8.84
N ILE A 147 7.93 6.56 9.03
CA ILE A 147 8.71 5.64 9.87
C ILE A 147 10.19 5.62 9.45
N LEU A 148 10.49 5.71 8.15
CA LEU A 148 11.85 5.71 7.63
C LEU A 148 12.72 6.83 8.23
N THR A 149 12.09 7.96 8.55
CA THR A 149 12.76 9.14 9.13
C THR A 149 13.06 9.00 10.63
N PHE A 150 12.52 7.98 11.31
CA PHE A 150 12.69 7.85 12.75
C PHE A 150 14.11 7.39 13.10
N PRO A 151 14.70 7.90 14.20
CA PRO A 151 16.07 7.55 14.59
C PRO A 151 16.29 6.05 14.77
N LYS A 152 15.30 5.31 15.26
CA LYS A 152 15.37 3.87 15.55
C LYS A 152 15.12 2.97 14.33
N SER A 153 14.78 3.52 13.16
CA SER A 153 14.43 2.73 11.97
C SER A 153 15.65 2.34 11.13
N GLU A 154 16.77 1.97 11.77
CA GLU A 154 17.99 1.64 11.05
C GLU A 154 17.82 0.39 10.19
N GLU A 155 17.20 -0.66 10.74
CA GLU A 155 16.88 -1.88 10.02
C GLU A 155 15.99 -1.61 8.80
N LEU A 156 15.01 -0.73 8.93
CA LEU A 156 14.15 -0.33 7.80
C LEU A 156 14.94 0.38 6.70
N ARG A 157 15.94 1.19 7.06
CA ARG A 157 16.83 1.84 6.10
C ARG A 157 17.76 0.84 5.43
N GLU A 158 18.25 -0.16 6.15
CA GLU A 158 19.03 -1.25 5.55
C GLU A 158 18.19 -2.07 4.56
N ILE A 159 16.93 -2.35 4.89
CA ILE A 159 15.99 -3.00 3.95
C ILE A 159 15.76 -2.12 2.72
N ALA A 160 15.56 -0.81 2.89
CA ALA A 160 15.35 0.09 1.76
C ALA A 160 16.50 0.06 0.73
N LYS A 161 17.75 -0.18 1.18
CA LYS A 161 18.92 -0.32 0.30
C LYS A 161 18.91 -1.60 -0.55
N THR A 162 18.15 -2.63 -0.15
CA THR A 162 18.10 -3.91 -0.89
C THR A 162 16.98 -3.95 -1.93
N VAL A 163 16.02 -3.03 -1.85
CA VAL A 163 14.88 -2.96 -2.78
C VAL A 163 15.34 -2.33 -4.11
N PRO A 164 15.06 -2.97 -5.27
CA PRO A 164 15.35 -2.39 -6.58
C PRO A 164 14.70 -1.00 -6.74
N HIS A 165 15.44 -0.05 -7.31
CA HIS A 165 15.00 1.34 -7.40
C HIS A 165 13.64 1.49 -8.11
N GLU A 166 13.41 0.70 -9.16
CA GLU A 166 12.17 0.66 -9.94
C GLU A 166 10.96 0.07 -9.20
N ARG A 167 11.15 -0.34 -7.93
CA ARG A 167 10.13 -0.85 -6.99
C ARG A 167 9.96 0.00 -5.73
N LEU A 168 10.75 1.08 -5.58
CA LEU A 168 10.66 1.99 -4.44
C LEU A 168 9.48 2.95 -4.58
N LEU A 169 8.73 3.14 -3.49
CA LEU A 169 7.69 4.15 -3.35
C LEU A 169 7.83 4.89 -2.00
N VAL A 170 7.20 6.05 -1.93
CA VAL A 170 7.10 6.85 -0.71
C VAL A 170 5.66 7.26 -0.47
N GLU A 171 5.30 7.33 0.80
CA GLU A 171 3.98 7.77 1.23
C GLU A 171 4.03 8.50 2.58
N THR A 172 2.86 8.93 3.04
CA THR A 172 2.71 9.57 4.35
C THR A 172 1.98 8.71 5.36
N ASP A 173 1.00 7.92 4.91
CA ASP A 173 0.01 7.28 5.79
C ASP A 173 -0.73 8.31 6.68
N ALA A 174 -0.96 9.51 6.14
CA ALA A 174 -1.64 10.57 6.87
C ALA A 174 -3.07 10.15 7.25
N PRO A 175 -3.55 10.45 8.48
CA PRO A 175 -3.00 11.42 9.43
C PRO A 175 -1.94 10.89 10.41
N TYR A 176 -1.49 9.65 10.23
CA TYR A 176 -0.55 8.96 11.12
C TYR A 176 0.91 9.17 10.70
N LEU A 177 1.84 8.72 11.54
CA LEU A 177 3.26 8.55 11.19
C LEU A 177 3.96 9.82 10.67
N ALA A 178 3.63 10.98 11.24
CA ALA A 178 4.31 12.23 10.90
C ALA A 178 5.84 12.08 11.01
N PRO A 179 6.61 12.52 10.00
CA PRO A 179 8.05 12.31 9.96
C PRO A 179 8.75 13.03 11.12
N LYS A 180 10.01 12.67 11.38
CA LYS A 180 10.80 13.05 12.58
C LYS A 180 10.61 14.52 12.99
N ARG A 181 10.61 15.45 12.04
CA ARG A 181 10.44 16.90 12.28
C ARG A 181 9.11 17.28 12.95
N TRP A 182 8.04 16.52 12.73
CA TRP A 182 6.70 16.74 13.30
C TRP A 182 6.20 15.54 14.10
N ARG A 183 7.09 14.71 14.64
CA ARG A 183 6.70 13.52 15.40
C ARG A 183 5.75 13.87 16.54
N GLY A 184 4.64 13.13 16.66
CA GLY A 184 3.59 13.37 17.63
C GLY A 184 2.57 14.46 17.23
N LYS A 185 2.69 15.04 16.02
CA LYS A 185 1.67 15.90 15.41
C LYS A 185 0.90 15.13 14.35
N ARG A 186 -0.24 15.69 13.92
CA ARG A 186 -1.01 15.18 12.78
C ARG A 186 -0.14 15.25 11.52
N ASN A 187 -0.08 14.15 10.78
CA ASN A 187 0.60 14.10 9.49
C ASN A 187 -0.29 14.66 8.37
N GLU A 188 0.33 15.02 7.25
CA GLU A 188 -0.38 15.49 6.05
C GLU A 188 0.40 15.13 4.77
N PRO A 189 -0.28 15.05 3.61
CA PRO A 189 0.35 14.62 2.35
C PRO A 189 1.59 15.42 1.94
N SER A 190 1.65 16.71 2.28
CA SER A 190 2.78 17.60 1.97
C SER A 190 4.09 17.11 2.61
N TYR A 191 4.02 16.34 3.70
CA TYR A 191 5.18 15.86 4.42
C TYR A 191 5.90 14.69 3.74
N VAL A 192 5.36 14.14 2.65
CA VAL A 192 6.00 13.07 1.86
C VAL A 192 7.41 13.43 1.40
N VAL A 193 7.68 14.72 1.19
CA VAL A 193 9.00 15.25 0.81
C VAL A 193 10.10 14.83 1.79
N ASN A 194 9.79 14.73 3.08
CA ASN A 194 10.74 14.36 4.13
C ASN A 194 11.04 12.86 4.11
N THR A 195 10.05 12.04 3.77
CA THR A 195 10.27 10.60 3.57
C THR A 195 11.14 10.37 2.34
N ALA A 196 10.87 11.08 1.25
CA ALA A 196 11.68 11.03 0.03
C ALA A 196 13.12 11.49 0.25
N GLU A 197 13.35 12.58 1.00
CA GLU A 197 14.69 13.06 1.35
C GLU A 197 15.50 12.00 2.10
N VAL A 198 14.93 11.41 3.16
CA VAL A 198 15.61 10.34 3.91
C VAL A 198 15.83 9.09 3.06
N LEU A 199 14.88 8.74 2.18
CA LEU A 199 15.08 7.62 1.26
C LEU A 199 16.25 7.89 0.29
N ALA A 200 16.36 9.11 -0.25
CA ALA A 200 17.45 9.51 -1.12
C ALA A 200 18.82 9.37 -0.42
N GLU A 201 18.92 9.89 0.80
CA GLU A 201 20.12 9.79 1.63
C GLU A 201 20.47 8.33 1.93
N THR A 202 19.46 7.52 2.25
CA THR A 202 19.63 6.10 2.61
C THR A 202 20.25 5.29 1.47
N ILE A 203 19.82 5.52 0.23
CA ILE A 203 20.29 4.77 -0.95
C ILE A 203 21.42 5.48 -1.71
N GLY A 204 21.82 6.68 -1.29
CA GLY A 204 22.97 7.42 -1.84
C GLY A 204 22.71 8.11 -3.18
N ILE A 205 21.49 8.61 -3.41
CA ILE A 205 21.14 9.37 -4.63
C ILE A 205 20.57 10.75 -4.31
N SER A 206 20.49 11.63 -5.32
CA SER A 206 19.93 12.96 -5.14
C SER A 206 18.42 12.94 -4.87
N TYR A 207 17.91 13.94 -4.16
CA TYR A 207 16.47 14.14 -3.96
C TYR A 207 15.69 14.19 -5.30
N ALA A 208 16.24 14.90 -6.30
CA ALA A 208 15.60 15.01 -7.60
C ALA A 208 15.46 13.64 -8.28
N GLU A 209 16.45 12.76 -8.12
CA GLU A 209 16.44 11.43 -8.71
C GLU A 209 15.45 10.50 -8.00
N ILE A 210 15.42 10.48 -6.66
CA ILE A 210 14.43 9.64 -5.95
C ILE A 210 13.00 10.12 -6.20
N ALA A 211 12.79 11.44 -6.30
CA ALA A 211 11.48 12.02 -6.61
C ALA A 211 11.02 11.58 -8.01
N ARG A 212 11.94 11.58 -8.99
CA ARG A 212 11.68 11.07 -10.35
C ARG A 212 11.34 9.57 -10.33
N ILE A 213 12.20 8.75 -9.71
CA ILE A 213 12.03 7.29 -9.62
C ILE A 213 10.69 6.93 -8.98
N THR A 214 10.41 7.46 -7.78
CA THR A 214 9.18 7.13 -7.04
C THR A 214 7.92 7.62 -7.76
N THR A 215 7.99 8.78 -8.43
CA THR A 215 6.87 9.28 -9.26
C THR A 215 6.61 8.38 -10.46
N GLU A 216 7.65 7.96 -11.18
CA GLU A 216 7.51 7.05 -12.33
C GLU A 216 7.03 5.67 -11.89
N ASN A 217 7.52 5.17 -10.76
CA ASN A 217 7.06 3.93 -10.15
C ASN A 217 5.57 4.00 -9.80
N ALA A 218 5.12 5.10 -9.18
CA ALA A 218 3.72 5.29 -8.83
C ALA A 218 2.83 5.34 -10.09
N LEU A 219 3.23 6.06 -11.13
CA LEU A 219 2.48 6.13 -12.39
C LEU A 219 2.46 4.79 -13.13
N ARG A 220 3.54 3.99 -13.03
CA ARG A 220 3.59 2.64 -13.60
C ARG A 220 2.65 1.68 -12.87
N LEU A 221 2.65 1.73 -11.53
CA LEU A 221 1.83 0.86 -10.70
C LEU A 221 0.34 1.22 -10.78
N PHE A 222 0.01 2.49 -10.54
CA PHE A 222 -1.36 3.00 -10.59
C PHE A 222 -1.72 3.45 -12.01
N SER A 223 -1.72 2.51 -12.95
CA SER A 223 -1.82 2.75 -14.40
C SER A 223 -3.07 3.54 -14.86
N LYS A 224 -4.15 3.56 -14.06
CA LYS A 224 -5.35 4.38 -14.31
C LYS A 224 -5.16 5.86 -13.95
N MET A 225 -4.09 6.23 -13.25
CA MET A 225 -3.83 7.62 -12.91
C MET A 225 -3.20 8.36 -14.10
N PRO A 226 -3.81 9.46 -14.58
CA PRO A 226 -3.16 10.34 -15.54
C PRO A 226 -1.99 11.08 -14.88
N ARG A 227 -1.00 11.46 -15.70
CA ARG A 227 0.00 12.45 -15.29
C ARG A 227 -0.68 13.82 -15.28
N ILE A 228 -0.79 14.42 -14.10
CA ILE A 228 -1.41 15.74 -13.86
C ILE A 228 -0.31 16.75 -13.57
#